data_AF-A0A3D4UHI7-F1
#
_entry.id   AF-A0A3D4UHI7-F1
#
_cell.length_a   1.000
_cell.length_b   1.000
_cell.length_c   1.000
_cell.angle_alpha   90.00
_cell.angle_beta   90.00
_cell.angle_gamma   90.00
#
_symmetry.space_group_name_H-M   'P 1'
#
loop_
_entity.id
_entity.type
_entity.pdbx_description
1 polymer ?
#
loop_
_entity_poly.entity_id
_entity_poly.type
_entity_poly.pdbx_seq_one_letter_code
_entity_poly.pdbx_strand_id
1 'polypeptide(L)'
;REQLREHLPSFAIPARLVSTPSLPRTTTGKTDLTSVQASLEHALRSTMTGAGAPPRGSTENWVADAWQTVLGVEDRPSRDVAFDQYGGDSLNA
;
A
#
# COMPACT_ATOMS: atom_id res chain seq x y z
N ARG A 1 2.11 3.20 13.74
CA ARG A 1 0.72 2.67 13.76
C ARG A 1 0.29 2.31 15.18
N GLU A 2 1.13 1.66 15.99
CA GLU A 2 0.75 1.31 17.37
C GLU A 2 0.32 2.51 18.21
N GLN A 3 1.14 3.57 18.22
CA GLN A 3 0.79 4.83 18.89
C GLN A 3 -0.53 5.46 18.39
N LEU A 4 -0.94 5.21 17.14
CA LEU A 4 -2.21 5.73 16.63
C LEU A 4 -3.41 4.95 17.20
N ARG A 5 -3.24 3.67 17.54
CA ARG A 5 -4.30 2.84 18.14
C ARG A 5 -4.69 3.29 19.53
N GLU A 6 -3.78 3.92 20.25
CA GLU A 6 -4.02 4.47 21.58
C GLU A 6 -4.89 5.74 21.54
N HIS A 7 -4.95 6.42 20.40
CA HIS A 7 -5.58 7.74 20.27
C HIS A 7 -6.72 7.79 19.24
N LEU A 8 -6.81 6.83 18.32
CA LEU A 8 -7.80 6.82 17.24
C LEU A 8 -8.63 5.53 17.27
N PRO A 9 -9.94 5.62 16.97
CA PRO A 9 -10.74 4.42 16.75
C PRO A 9 -10.23 3.65 15.53
N SER A 10 -10.46 2.34 15.49
CA SER A 10 -9.89 1.42 14.49
C SER A 10 -10.13 1.86 13.03
N PHE A 11 -11.30 2.42 12.73
CA PHE A 11 -11.66 2.90 11.38
C PHE A 11 -10.93 4.19 10.96
N ALA A 12 -10.39 4.96 11.91
CA ALA A 12 -9.67 6.21 11.65
C ALA A 12 -8.15 6.00 11.53
N ILE A 13 -7.68 4.77 11.72
CA ILE A 13 -6.26 4.44 11.60
C ILE A 13 -5.95 4.24 10.11
N PRO A 14 -5.03 5.04 9.53
CA PRO A 14 -4.68 4.89 8.13
C PRO A 14 -4.18 3.48 7.82
N ALA A 15 -4.63 2.94 6.68
CA ALA A 15 -4.13 1.69 6.13
C ALA A 15 -2.61 1.77 5.88
N ARG A 16 -2.12 2.94 5.45
CA ARG A 16 -0.70 3.18 5.17
C ARG A 16 -0.21 4.52 5.70
N LEU A 17 1.07 4.55 6.04
CA LEU A 17 1.79 5.75 6.45
C LEU A 17 3.02 5.85 5.55
N VAL A 18 3.20 6.99 4.88
CA VAL A 18 4.36 7.26 4.04
C VAL A 18 5.13 8.42 4.64
N SER A 19 6.43 8.21 4.88
CA SER A 19 7.32 9.27 5.35
C SER A 19 7.84 10.07 4.17
N THR A 20 7.83 11.40 4.28
CA THR A 20 8.43 12.30 3.30
C THR A 20 9.25 13.36 4.03
N PRO A 21 10.43 13.75 3.53
CA PRO A 21 11.24 14.79 4.16
C PRO A 21 10.55 16.17 4.13
N SER A 22 9.66 16.41 3.17
CA SER A 22 8.88 17.64 3.08
C SER A 22 7.57 17.40 2.34
N LEU A 23 6.54 18.18 2.67
CA LEU A 23 5.30 18.19 1.92
C LEU A 23 5.47 19.03 0.64
N PRO A 24 5.13 18.48 -0.54
CA PRO A 24 5.06 19.24 -1.78
C PRO A 24 4.17 20.48 -1.62
N ARG A 25 4.63 21.61 -2.14
CA ARG A 25 3.90 22.88 -2.12
C ARG A 25 3.77 23.44 -3.52
N THR A 26 2.60 24.00 -3.83
CA THR A 26 2.35 24.79 -5.04
C THR A 26 3.18 26.08 -5.01
N THR A 27 3.28 26.77 -6.15
CA THR A 27 3.93 28.09 -6.25
C THR A 27 3.35 29.12 -5.28
N THR A 28 2.08 28.96 -4.89
CA THR A 28 1.41 29.84 -3.90
C THR A 28 1.65 29.43 -2.45
N GLY A 29 2.45 28.39 -2.20
CA GLY A 29 2.75 27.89 -0.86
C GLY A 29 1.67 26.99 -0.25
N LYS A 30 0.56 26.70 -0.93
CA LYS A 30 -0.39 25.66 -0.47
C LYS A 30 0.19 24.28 -0.67
N THR A 31 -0.21 23.30 0.14
CA THR A 31 0.12 21.89 -0.11
C THR A 31 -0.36 21.49 -1.50
N ASP A 32 0.54 20.91 -2.28
CA ASP A 32 0.21 20.38 -3.59
C ASP A 32 -0.29 18.94 -3.44
N LEU A 33 -1.61 18.79 -3.32
CA LEU A 33 -2.25 17.49 -3.13
C LEU A 33 -2.02 16.54 -4.32
N THR A 34 -1.90 17.06 -5.53
CA THR A 34 -1.61 16.25 -6.73
C THR A 34 -0.23 15.61 -6.63
N SER A 35 0.78 16.41 -6.26
CA SER A 35 2.15 15.91 -6.07
C SER A 35 2.26 14.97 -4.86
N VAL A 36 1.49 15.22 -3.79
CA VAL A 36 1.38 14.30 -2.65
C VAL A 36 0.80 12.97 -3.09
N GLN A 37 -0.28 12.98 -3.87
CA GLN A 37 -0.92 11.76 -4.35
C GLN A 37 0.00 10.96 -5.26
N ALA A 38 0.70 11.61 -6.20
CA ALA A 38 1.67 10.94 -7.06
C ALA A 38 2.83 10.31 -6.26
N SER A 39 3.31 11.00 -5.21
CA SER A 39 4.34 10.47 -4.31
C SER A 39 3.84 9.29 -3.50
N LEU A 40 2.59 9.33 -3.05
CA LEU A 40 1.93 8.24 -2.36
C LEU A 40 1.80 7.02 -3.28
N GLU A 41 1.30 7.18 -4.51
CA GLU A 41 1.21 6.11 -5.52
C GLU A 41 2.57 5.50 -5.85
N HIS A 42 3.62 6.32 -5.95
CA HIS A 42 4.98 5.82 -6.16
C HIS A 42 5.47 5.01 -4.96
N ALA A 43 5.34 5.54 -3.75
CA ALA A 43 5.73 4.83 -2.52
C ALA A 43 4.94 3.52 -2.36
N LEU A 44 3.65 3.51 -2.70
CA LEU A 44 2.82 2.32 -2.73
C LEU A 44 3.45 1.24 -3.61
N ARG A 45 3.80 1.56 -4.86
CA ARG A 45 4.47 0.62 -5.78
C ARG A 45 5.86 0.18 -5.29
N SER A 46 6.67 1.09 -4.75
CA SER A 46 8.02 0.75 -4.24
C SER A 46 7.99 -0.13 -3.00
N THR A 47 6.95 -0.06 -2.18
CA THR A 47 6.81 -0.94 -1.00
C THR A 47 6.37 -2.36 -1.41
N MET A 48 5.83 -2.53 -2.61
CA MET A 48 5.44 -3.84 -3.15
C MET A 48 6.62 -4.65 -3.66
N THR A 49 7.70 -3.98 -4.04
CA THR A 49 8.96 -4.58 -4.45
C THR A 49 9.85 -4.81 -3.22
N GLY A 50 9.83 -6.04 -2.67
CA GLY A 50 11.00 -6.57 -1.96
C GLY A 50 10.89 -6.94 -0.48
N ALA A 51 9.71 -7.21 0.09
CA ALA A 51 9.61 -7.55 1.53
C ALA A 51 9.30 -9.02 1.88
N GLY A 52 9.19 -9.95 0.93
CA GLY A 52 8.90 -11.34 1.31
C GLY A 52 9.18 -12.38 0.24
N ALA A 53 9.01 -13.65 0.59
CA ALA A 53 9.29 -14.76 -0.29
C ALA A 53 8.31 -14.80 -1.48
N PRO A 54 8.73 -15.30 -2.64
CA PRO A 54 7.82 -15.55 -3.75
C PRO A 54 6.84 -16.69 -3.40
N PRO A 55 5.65 -16.71 -4.03
CA PRO A 55 4.72 -17.83 -3.91
C PRO A 55 5.36 -19.15 -4.40
N ARG A 56 4.99 -20.26 -3.77
CA ARG A 56 5.52 -21.60 -4.01
C ARG A 56 4.41 -22.60 -4.31
N GLY A 57 4.65 -23.46 -5.29
CA GLY A 57 3.66 -24.46 -5.70
C GLY A 57 2.47 -23.84 -6.45
N SER A 58 1.57 -24.69 -6.94
CA SER A 58 0.46 -24.26 -7.80
C SER A 58 -0.55 -23.36 -7.08
N THR A 59 -0.88 -23.67 -5.83
CA THR A 59 -1.90 -22.94 -5.06
C THR A 59 -1.48 -21.50 -4.74
N GLU A 60 -0.28 -21.28 -4.20
CA GLU A 60 0.17 -19.92 -3.87
C GLU A 60 0.32 -19.08 -5.14
N ASN A 61 0.74 -19.70 -6.25
CA ASN A 61 0.83 -19.02 -7.54
C ASN A 61 -0.54 -18.58 -8.05
N TRP A 62 -1.55 -19.43 -7.97
CA TRP A 62 -2.91 -19.09 -8.38
C TRP A 62 -3.49 -17.94 -7.52
N VAL A 63 -3.26 -17.96 -6.21
CA VAL A 63 -3.68 -16.88 -5.30
C VAL A 63 -2.98 -15.56 -5.66
N ALA A 64 -1.67 -15.60 -5.93
CA ALA A 64 -0.92 -14.43 -6.33
C ALA A 64 -1.46 -13.82 -7.62
N ASP A 65 -1.78 -14.62 -8.64
CA ASP A 65 -2.36 -14.14 -9.91
C ASP A 65 -3.75 -13.51 -9.70
N ALA A 66 -4.58 -14.10 -8.83
CA ALA A 66 -5.87 -13.53 -8.47
C ALA A 66 -5.71 -12.16 -7.79
N TRP A 67 -4.77 -12.03 -6.85
CA TRP A 67 -4.47 -10.78 -6.18
C TRP A 67 -3.93 -9.72 -7.15
N GLN A 68 -3.08 -10.09 -8.12
CA GLN A 68 -2.64 -9.15 -9.17
C GLN A 68 -3.81 -8.58 -9.95
N THR A 69 -4.78 -9.44 -10.29
CA THR A 69 -5.97 -9.04 -11.05
C THR A 69 -6.86 -8.10 -10.26
N VAL A 70 -7.13 -8.43 -9.00
CA VAL A 70 -8.02 -7.64 -8.13
C VAL A 70 -7.40 -6.30 -7.75
N LEU A 71 -6.11 -6.28 -7.44
CA LEU A 71 -5.42 -5.10 -6.92
C LEU A 71 -4.78 -4.24 -8.02
N GLY A 72 -4.74 -4.74 -9.27
CA GLY A 72 -4.15 -4.03 -10.40
C GLY A 72 -2.63 -3.86 -10.27
N VAL A 73 -1.96 -4.83 -9.65
CA VAL A 73 -0.53 -4.73 -9.30
C VAL A 73 0.33 -5.51 -10.29
N GLU A 74 1.37 -4.85 -10.80
CA GLU A 74 2.25 -5.44 -11.83
C GLU A 74 3.18 -6.51 -11.25
N ASP A 75 3.67 -6.32 -10.04
CA ASP A 75 4.55 -7.26 -9.36
C ASP A 75 3.78 -8.42 -8.70
N ARG A 76 4.39 -9.61 -8.72
CA ARG A 76 3.80 -10.81 -8.12
C ARG A 76 3.77 -10.66 -6.59
N PRO A 77 2.59 -10.75 -5.93
CA PRO A 77 2.48 -10.66 -4.49
C PRO A 77 3.31 -11.70 -3.76
N SER A 78 3.89 -11.30 -2.64
CA SER A 78 4.62 -12.18 -1.75
C SER A 78 3.67 -13.02 -0.90
N ARG A 79 4.09 -14.24 -0.57
CA ARG A 79 3.38 -15.12 0.37
C ARG A 79 3.40 -14.64 1.83
N ASP A 80 4.31 -13.71 2.18
CA ASP A 80 4.51 -13.27 3.56
C ASP A 80 3.88 -11.91 3.86
N VAL A 81 3.27 -11.27 2.84
CA VAL A 81 2.67 -9.94 2.95
C VAL A 81 1.16 -10.05 2.88
N ALA A 82 0.46 -9.40 3.81
CA ALA A 82 -0.99 -9.45 3.90
C ALA A 82 -1.68 -8.65 2.78
N PHE A 83 -2.91 -9.03 2.43
CA PHE A 83 -3.72 -8.45 1.35
C PHE A 83 -3.95 -6.94 1.49
N ASP A 84 -4.21 -6.47 2.71
CA ASP A 84 -4.45 -5.08 3.03
C ASP A 84 -3.21 -4.19 2.82
N GLN A 85 -2.02 -4.77 2.96
CA GLN A 85 -0.75 -4.08 2.68
C GLN A 85 -0.50 -3.88 1.18
N TYR A 86 -1.18 -4.66 0.34
CA TYR A 86 -1.23 -4.47 -1.10
C TYR A 86 -2.34 -3.48 -1.54
N GLY A 87 -3.06 -2.86 -0.60
CA GLY A 87 -4.15 -1.94 -0.89
C GLY A 87 -5.50 -2.62 -1.06
N GLY A 88 -5.60 -3.91 -0.75
CA GLY A 88 -6.87 -4.61 -0.65
C GLY A 88 -7.69 -4.15 0.56
N ASP A 89 -9.00 -4.22 0.43
CA ASP A 89 -9.95 -3.96 1.51
C ASP A 89 -11.06 -5.01 1.50
N SER A 90 -12.03 -4.90 2.41
CA SER A 90 -13.14 -5.85 2.52
C SER A 90 -14.07 -5.87 1.29
N LEU A 91 -14.03 -4.87 0.40
CA LEU A 91 -14.82 -4.86 -0.82
C LEU A 91 -14.16 -5.68 -1.93
N ASN A 92 -12.83 -5.77 -1.90
CA ASN A 92 -12.03 -6.51 -2.87
C ASN A 92 -11.72 -7.96 -2.43
N ALA A 93 -12.02 -8.31 -1.18
CA ALA A 93 -11.67 -9.60 -0.55
C ALA A 93 -12.68 -10.74 -0.83
#